data_AF-A0A7C5Y0Z0-F1
#
_entry.id   AF-A0A7C5Y0Z0-F1
#
_cell.length_a   1.000
_cell.length_b   1.000
_cell.length_c   1.000
_cell.angle_alpha   90.00
_cell.angle_beta   90.00
_cell.angle_gamma   90.00
#
_symmetry.space_group_name_H-M   'P 1'
#
loop_
_entity.id
_entity.type
_entity.pdbx_description
1 polymer ?
#
loop_
_entity_poly.entity_id
_entity_poly.type
_entity_poly.pdbx_seq_one_letter_code
_entity_poly.pdbx_strand_id
1 'polypeptide(L)'
;MTANENGNALGLRHRGRVIPLNDGDHLVGRGGDCTVRIPSVTVSRHHVRIRVQDGRVVVIDMGSRNGTWLNRERLRPNEPREMAVGDHIYLPAEDLCLVRVSDELGEGHRPCEDGPRSFPDAHPGSMKLEPGGARRRFLAAMIDMVIFGAMSTVLAVPLVLDFPKLPVSGSLLDSLATVSGDHAWMHLLFVTLGVWVVLWLLYFTIGWGMLGATPGQAIMGLRLIDHKQRYPIGLARALLRLVAYSVGSLPLMAGHLLVIGRSDKRALHDMLAGTR
;
A
#
# COMPACT_ATOMS: atom_id res chain seq x y z
N MET A 1 -33.30 28.76 -14.09
CA MET A 1 -33.80 29.58 -12.96
C MET A 1 -34.38 28.58 -11.98
N THR A 2 -33.69 28.25 -10.89
CA THR A 2 -33.43 29.14 -9.76
C THR A 2 -31.99 29.02 -9.27
N ALA A 3 -31.29 30.15 -9.29
CA ALA A 3 -30.18 30.38 -8.40
C ALA A 3 -30.73 30.30 -6.97
N ASN A 4 -30.09 29.53 -6.10
CA ASN A 4 -30.29 29.69 -4.68
C ASN A 4 -29.56 30.98 -4.28
N GLU A 5 -30.33 32.08 -4.22
CA GLU A 5 -29.89 33.44 -3.87
C GLU A 5 -29.55 33.64 -2.38
N ASN A 6 -29.45 32.56 -1.61
CA ASN A 6 -28.98 32.63 -0.24
C ASN A 6 -27.51 32.22 -0.20
N GLY A 7 -26.64 33.07 0.36
CA GLY A 7 -25.18 32.94 0.44
C GLY A 7 -24.64 31.74 1.23
N ASN A 8 -25.16 30.54 0.96
CA ASN A 8 -24.85 29.27 1.60
C ASN A 8 -24.57 28.18 0.54
N ALA A 9 -24.12 28.57 -0.65
CA ALA A 9 -23.63 27.62 -1.65
C ALA A 9 -22.47 26.82 -1.04
N LEU A 10 -22.56 25.49 -1.09
CA LEU A 10 -21.57 24.58 -0.51
C LEU A 10 -20.61 24.10 -1.59
N GLY A 11 -19.38 23.79 -1.20
CA GLY A 11 -18.38 23.25 -2.10
C GLY A 11 -17.39 22.34 -1.38
N LEU A 12 -16.73 21.46 -2.14
CA LEU A 12 -15.61 20.67 -1.68
C LEU A 12 -14.32 21.30 -2.16
N ARG A 13 -13.47 21.70 -1.22
CA ARG A 13 -12.12 22.15 -1.53
C ARG A 13 -11.21 20.93 -1.73
N HIS A 14 -10.59 20.84 -2.90
CA HIS A 14 -9.62 19.83 -3.30
C HIS A 14 -8.44 20.48 -4.02
N ARG A 15 -7.22 20.34 -3.49
CA ARG A 15 -5.98 20.89 -4.10
C ARG A 15 -6.06 22.37 -4.49
N GLY A 16 -6.65 23.19 -3.61
CA GLY A 16 -6.81 24.63 -3.83
C GLY A 16 -7.91 25.02 -4.83
N ARG A 17 -8.73 24.06 -5.29
CA ARG A 17 -9.92 24.33 -6.09
C ARG A 17 -11.17 23.98 -5.31
N VAL A 18 -12.19 24.83 -5.38
CA VAL A 18 -13.51 24.54 -4.81
C VAL A 18 -14.40 23.97 -5.90
N ILE A 19 -14.95 22.80 -5.65
CA ILE A 19 -15.91 22.11 -6.52
C ILE A 19 -17.30 22.35 -5.93
N PRO A 20 -18.21 23.04 -6.64
CA PRO A 20 -19.52 23.35 -6.10
C PRO A 20 -20.35 22.07 -5.90
N LEU A 21 -21.05 22.01 -4.76
CA LEU A 21 -22.00 20.97 -4.43
C LEU A 21 -23.43 21.52 -4.52
N ASN A 22 -24.17 21.05 -5.51
CA ASN A 22 -25.61 21.32 -5.65
C ASN A 22 -26.43 20.28 -4.87
N ASP A 23 -27.74 20.49 -4.71
CA ASP A 23 -28.61 19.44 -4.17
C ASP A 23 -28.55 18.16 -5.04
N GLY A 24 -28.53 17.01 -4.37
CA GLY A 24 -28.41 15.69 -5.00
C GLY A 24 -27.15 14.92 -4.60
N ASP A 25 -26.85 13.87 -5.38
CA ASP A 25 -25.74 12.94 -5.14
C ASP A 25 -24.49 13.33 -5.94
N HIS A 26 -23.36 13.44 -5.24
CA HIS A 26 -22.05 13.69 -5.81
C HIS A 26 -21.13 12.50 -5.53
N LEU A 27 -20.56 11.93 -6.58
CA LEU A 27 -19.64 10.80 -6.46
C LEU A 27 -18.19 11.29 -6.38
N VAL A 28 -17.49 10.79 -5.37
CA VAL A 28 -16.06 11.01 -5.19
C VAL A 28 -15.33 9.69 -5.36
N GLY A 29 -14.35 9.66 -6.26
CA GLY A 29 -13.63 8.43 -6.56
C GLY A 29 -12.70 8.53 -7.75
N ARG A 30 -12.10 7.41 -8.13
CA ARG A 30 -11.20 7.35 -9.30
C ARG A 30 -11.93 7.19 -10.63
N GLY A 31 -13.21 6.80 -10.61
CA GLY A 31 -14.04 6.61 -11.79
C GLY A 31 -14.08 7.86 -12.67
N GLY A 32 -14.23 7.66 -13.98
CA GLY A 32 -14.40 8.77 -14.93
C GLY A 32 -15.76 9.47 -14.81
N ASP A 33 -16.71 8.78 -14.18
CA ASP A 33 -18.09 9.18 -13.90
C ASP A 33 -18.26 9.87 -12.54
N CYS A 34 -17.18 10.09 -11.79
CA CYS A 34 -17.22 10.79 -10.50
C CYS A 34 -17.23 12.30 -10.68
N THR A 35 -18.12 12.99 -9.95
CA THR A 35 -18.15 14.45 -9.84
C THR A 35 -16.80 14.99 -9.37
N VAL A 36 -16.21 14.37 -8.35
CA VAL A 36 -14.87 14.67 -7.85
C VAL A 36 -13.95 13.51 -8.19
N ARG A 37 -13.18 13.68 -9.27
CA ARG A 37 -12.28 12.65 -9.76
C ARG A 37 -10.91 12.71 -9.10
N ILE A 38 -10.56 11.64 -8.39
CA ILE A 38 -9.27 11.45 -7.75
C ILE A 38 -8.54 10.30 -8.46
N PRO A 39 -7.60 10.58 -9.39
CA PRO A 39 -6.93 9.57 -10.20
C PRO A 39 -5.84 8.79 -9.43
N SER A 40 -6.20 8.17 -8.30
CA SER A 40 -5.28 7.40 -7.46
C SER A 40 -5.73 5.94 -7.30
N VAL A 41 -4.81 5.00 -7.52
CA VAL A 41 -5.08 3.54 -7.39
C VAL A 41 -5.49 3.11 -5.98
N THR A 42 -5.24 3.94 -4.97
CA THR A 42 -5.65 3.73 -3.57
C THR A 42 -7.10 4.15 -3.32
N VAL A 43 -7.72 4.85 -4.28
CA VAL A 43 -9.11 5.31 -4.23
C VAL A 43 -9.97 4.38 -5.11
N SER A 44 -11.05 3.85 -4.54
CA SER A 44 -12.06 3.07 -5.27
C SER A 44 -12.66 3.85 -6.44
N ARG A 45 -13.20 3.15 -7.44
CA ARG A 45 -13.88 3.79 -8.58
C ARG A 45 -15.00 4.71 -8.10
N HIS A 46 -15.87 4.20 -7.23
CA HIS A 46 -16.80 4.97 -6.41
C HIS A 46 -16.38 4.77 -4.96
N HIS A 47 -15.81 5.80 -4.34
CA HIS A 47 -15.25 5.68 -2.99
C HIS A 47 -16.23 6.19 -1.94
N VAL A 48 -16.70 7.40 -2.17
CA VAL A 48 -17.62 8.10 -1.28
C VAL A 48 -18.73 8.72 -2.11
N ARG A 49 -19.95 8.68 -1.59
CA ARG A 49 -21.06 9.48 -2.07
C ARG A 49 -21.30 10.61 -1.07
N ILE A 50 -21.39 11.83 -1.57
CA ILE A 50 -21.79 13.00 -0.80
C ILE A 50 -23.16 13.40 -1.29
N ARG A 51 -24.13 13.41 -0.39
CA ARG A 51 -25.51 13.78 -0.69
C ARG A 51 -25.82 15.10 -0.01
N VAL A 52 -26.32 16.04 -0.79
CA VAL A 52 -26.78 17.35 -0.31
C VAL A 52 -28.30 17.41 -0.45
N GLN A 53 -28.99 17.64 0.67
CA GLN A 53 -30.45 17.77 0.71
C GLN A 53 -30.84 18.82 1.76
N ASP A 54 -31.59 19.84 1.35
CA ASP A 54 -32.06 20.92 2.21
C ASP A 54 -30.93 21.62 2.99
N GLY A 55 -29.75 21.77 2.37
CA GLY A 55 -28.56 22.34 2.99
C GLY A 55 -27.86 21.43 4.01
N ARG A 56 -28.36 20.21 4.25
CA ARG A 56 -27.64 19.17 5.00
C ARG A 56 -26.74 18.38 4.06
N VAL A 57 -25.52 18.11 4.50
CA VAL A 57 -24.56 17.29 3.77
C VAL A 57 -24.35 15.99 4.52
N VAL A 58 -24.56 14.87 3.84
CA VAL A 58 -24.24 13.55 4.37
C VAL A 58 -23.19 12.89 3.51
N VAL A 59 -22.23 12.25 4.16
CA VAL A 59 -21.16 11.47 3.56
C VAL A 59 -21.41 9.99 3.77
N ILE A 60 -21.28 9.19 2.71
CA ILE A 60 -21.51 7.74 2.73
C ILE A 60 -20.31 7.07 2.09
N ASP A 61 -19.61 6.21 2.85
CA ASP A 61 -18.56 5.34 2.29
C ASP A 61 -19.20 4.22 1.47
N MET A 62 -18.80 4.07 0.21
CA MET A 62 -19.42 3.13 -0.75
C MET A 62 -18.82 1.72 -0.69
N GLY A 63 -18.37 1.27 0.50
CA GLY A 63 -17.64 0.01 0.64
C GLY A 63 -16.23 0.12 0.09
N SER A 64 -15.55 1.21 0.41
CA SER A 64 -14.22 1.47 -0.14
C SER A 64 -13.19 0.46 0.39
N ARG A 65 -12.24 0.06 -0.46
CA ARG A 65 -11.22 -0.96 -0.09
C ARG A 65 -10.34 -0.49 1.08
N ASN A 66 -10.07 0.81 1.13
CA ASN A 66 -9.11 1.39 2.05
C ASN A 66 -9.78 2.21 3.18
N GLY A 67 -11.10 2.35 3.16
CA GLY A 67 -11.86 3.13 4.13
C GLY A 67 -11.90 4.64 3.84
N THR A 68 -12.88 5.28 4.46
CA THR A 68 -13.06 6.74 4.51
C THR A 68 -13.10 7.19 5.97
N TRP A 69 -12.53 8.35 6.25
CA TRP A 69 -12.64 9.00 7.55
C TRP A 69 -13.31 10.36 7.40
N LEU A 70 -14.23 10.67 8.31
CA LEU A 70 -14.75 12.01 8.50
C LEU A 70 -14.10 12.56 9.77
N ASN A 71 -13.32 13.62 9.63
CA ASN A 71 -12.45 14.13 10.66
C ASN A 71 -11.61 12.99 11.27
N ARG A 72 -11.84 12.66 12.55
CA ARG A 72 -11.10 11.64 13.29
C ARG A 72 -11.73 10.25 13.28
N GLU A 73 -12.93 10.12 12.75
CA GLU A 73 -13.71 8.90 12.86
C GLU A 73 -13.78 8.16 11.54
N ARG A 74 -13.49 6.86 11.57
CA ARG A 74 -13.66 6.01 10.40
C ARG A 74 -15.15 5.78 10.15
N LEU A 75 -15.59 6.05 8.94
CA LEU A 75 -16.96 5.76 8.52
C LEU A 75 -17.16 4.25 8.39
N ARG A 76 -18.35 3.79 8.79
CA ARG A 76 -18.79 2.42 8.50
C ARG A 76 -19.28 2.36 7.05
N PRO A 77 -18.97 1.29 6.30
CA PRO A 77 -19.44 1.12 4.93
C PRO A 77 -20.96 1.24 4.83
N ASN A 78 -21.43 2.03 3.86
CA ASN A 78 -22.83 2.29 3.54
C ASN A 78 -23.65 2.94 4.67
N GLU A 79 -23.01 3.47 5.71
CA GLU A 79 -23.68 4.19 6.79
C GLU A 79 -23.57 5.71 6.56
N PRO A 80 -24.70 6.43 6.42
CA PRO A 80 -24.67 7.88 6.28
C PRO A 80 -24.19 8.57 7.55
N ARG A 81 -23.28 9.54 7.39
CA ARG A 81 -22.85 10.43 8.47
C ARG A 81 -22.98 11.88 8.05
N GLU A 82 -23.51 12.71 8.93
CA GLU A 82 -23.65 14.14 8.69
C GLU A 82 -22.29 14.83 8.71
N MET A 83 -22.11 15.82 7.83
CA MET A 83 -20.88 16.57 7.63
C MET A 83 -21.20 18.07 7.67
N ALA A 84 -20.50 18.81 8.51
CA ALA A 84 -20.66 20.24 8.69
C ALA A 84 -19.60 21.04 7.90
N VAL A 85 -19.87 22.33 7.68
CA VAL A 85 -18.88 23.22 7.05
C VAL A 85 -17.62 23.29 7.91
N GLY A 86 -16.45 23.13 7.28
CA GLY A 86 -15.16 23.01 7.94
C GLY A 86 -14.72 21.56 8.18
N ASP A 87 -15.63 20.58 8.08
CA ASP A 87 -15.26 19.17 8.24
C ASP A 87 -14.41 18.66 7.09
N HIS A 88 -13.53 17.71 7.40
CA HIS A 88 -12.63 17.09 6.46
C HIS A 88 -13.01 15.63 6.20
N ILE A 89 -13.13 15.26 4.94
CA ILE A 89 -13.13 13.86 4.50
C ILE A 89 -11.70 13.48 4.14
N TYR A 90 -11.18 12.45 4.79
CA TYR A 90 -9.89 11.86 4.44
C TYR A 90 -10.10 10.59 3.64
N LEU A 91 -9.52 10.63 2.43
CA LEU A 91 -9.40 9.49 1.53
C LEU A 91 -7.93 9.05 1.49
N PRO A 92 -7.64 7.84 0.99
CA PRO A 92 -6.27 7.41 0.81
C PRO A 92 -5.50 8.36 -0.13
N ALA A 93 -4.56 9.11 0.45
CA ALA A 93 -3.69 10.10 -0.20
C ALA A 93 -4.29 11.48 -0.50
N GLU A 94 -5.54 11.76 -0.11
CA GLU A 94 -6.18 13.05 -0.40
C GLU A 94 -7.08 13.48 0.75
N ASP A 95 -7.15 14.79 0.95
CA ASP A 95 -8.07 15.46 1.86
C ASP A 95 -9.08 16.32 1.07
N LEU A 96 -10.31 16.34 1.55
CA LEU A 96 -11.40 17.15 1.01
C LEU A 96 -12.05 17.89 2.18
N CYS A 97 -12.28 19.19 2.05
CA CYS A 97 -12.90 20.01 3.10
C CYS A 97 -14.24 20.55 2.61
N LEU A 98 -15.28 20.49 3.44
CA LEU A 98 -16.53 21.21 3.16
C LEU A 98 -16.31 22.69 3.41
N VAL A 99 -16.58 23.52 2.41
CA VAL A 99 -16.48 24.97 2.52
C VAL A 99 -17.76 25.63 2.02
N ARG A 100 -18.00 26.86 2.46
CA ARG A 100 -18.98 27.74 1.80
C ARG A 100 -18.29 28.43 0.64
N VAL A 101 -18.93 28.41 -0.52
CA VAL A 101 -18.41 29.01 -1.75
C VAL A 101 -18.31 30.55 -1.62
N SER A 102 -19.19 31.17 -0.83
CA SER A 102 -19.17 32.61 -0.53
C SER A 102 -17.90 33.05 0.22
N ASP A 103 -17.36 32.21 1.10
CA ASP A 103 -16.16 32.53 1.88
C ASP A 103 -14.90 32.58 0.99
N GLU A 104 -14.89 31.87 -0.15
CA GLU A 104 -13.75 31.84 -1.07
C GLU A 104 -13.86 32.82 -2.26
N LEU A 105 -15.05 33.38 -2.52
CA LEU A 105 -15.25 34.41 -3.55
C LEU A 105 -14.97 35.84 -3.05
N GLY A 106 -14.95 36.06 -1.72
CA GLY A 106 -14.70 37.36 -1.09
C GLY A 106 -13.21 37.68 -0.86
N GLU A 107 -12.34 36.67 -0.87
CA GLU A 107 -10.89 36.87 -0.80
C GLU A 107 -10.32 36.97 -2.22
N GLY A 108 -10.21 38.20 -2.73
CA GLY A 108 -9.47 38.47 -3.95
C GLY A 108 -8.10 37.82 -3.87
N HIS A 109 -7.80 36.96 -4.86
CA HIS A 109 -6.54 36.24 -5.10
C HIS A 109 -5.34 36.81 -4.33
N ARG A 110 -5.22 36.44 -3.06
CA ARG A 110 -3.92 36.36 -2.41
C ARG A 110 -3.50 34.92 -2.67
N PRO A 111 -2.43 34.67 -3.43
CA PRO A 111 -1.69 33.44 -3.23
C PRO A 111 -1.45 33.41 -1.73
N CYS A 112 -1.94 32.39 -1.03
CA CYS A 112 -1.52 32.17 0.33
C CYS A 112 0.01 32.07 0.30
N GLU A 113 0.71 33.14 0.66
CA GLU A 113 2.05 33.11 1.24
C GLU A 113 1.92 32.51 2.65
N ASP A 114 1.31 31.35 2.70
CA ASP A 114 1.52 30.37 3.72
C ASP A 114 2.54 29.43 3.13
N GLY A 115 3.81 29.88 3.15
CA GLY A 115 4.95 28.98 2.95
C GLY A 115 4.66 27.69 3.72
N PRO A 116 4.89 26.53 3.09
CA PRO A 116 4.10 25.31 3.26
C PRO A 116 3.58 25.24 4.69
N ARG A 117 2.33 25.72 4.92
CA ARG A 117 1.66 25.57 6.21
C ARG A 117 1.85 24.12 6.51
N SER A 118 2.72 23.85 7.49
CA SER A 118 3.07 22.51 7.90
C SER A 118 1.75 21.79 7.95
N PHE A 119 1.60 20.77 7.10
CA PHE A 119 0.51 19.82 7.24
C PHE A 119 0.42 19.60 8.74
N PRO A 120 -0.71 19.90 9.41
CA PRO A 120 -0.85 19.51 10.78
C PRO A 120 -0.49 18.03 10.75
N ASP A 121 0.61 17.67 11.41
CA ASP A 121 1.17 16.31 11.44
C ASP A 121 0.19 15.28 12.04
N ALA A 122 -1.06 15.70 12.25
CA ALA A 122 -2.20 15.00 12.75
C ALA A 122 -3.26 14.89 11.64
N HIS A 123 -3.02 14.02 10.67
CA HIS A 123 -4.14 13.18 10.26
C HIS A 123 -4.53 12.37 11.52
N PRO A 124 -5.80 12.29 11.92
CA PRO A 124 -6.23 11.33 12.94
C PRO A 124 -6.18 9.92 12.34
N GLY A 125 -4.96 9.40 12.26
CA GLY A 125 -4.54 8.31 11.40
C GLY A 125 -3.04 8.35 11.08
N SER A 126 -2.37 9.49 11.27
CA SER A 126 -0.93 9.54 11.52
C SER A 126 -0.67 8.95 12.91
N MET A 127 -0.86 7.64 13.05
CA MET A 127 -0.02 6.91 13.99
C MET A 127 1.39 7.42 13.72
N LYS A 128 2.08 7.92 14.74
CA LYS A 128 3.53 8.07 14.66
C LYS A 128 4.04 6.66 14.37
N LEU A 129 4.23 6.36 13.09
CA LEU A 129 4.67 5.05 12.62
C LEU A 129 6.11 4.95 13.07
N GLU A 130 6.31 4.29 14.20
CA GLU A 130 7.65 4.02 14.68
C GLU A 130 8.35 3.12 13.66
N PRO A 131 9.50 3.54 13.11
CA PRO A 131 10.23 2.71 12.17
C PRO A 131 10.52 1.36 12.80
N GLY A 132 10.13 0.29 12.10
CA GLY A 132 10.41 -1.08 12.54
C GLY A 132 11.91 -1.25 12.76
N GLY A 133 12.33 -1.41 14.01
CA GLY A 133 13.75 -1.53 14.35
C GLY A 133 14.41 -2.72 13.63
N ALA A 134 15.71 -2.61 13.36
CA ALA A 134 16.48 -3.62 12.63
C ALA A 134 16.28 -5.05 13.17
N ARG A 135 16.21 -5.21 14.50
CA ARG A 135 15.97 -6.51 15.16
C ARG A 135 14.60 -7.11 14.81
N ARG A 136 13.54 -6.30 14.81
CA ARG A 136 12.19 -6.77 14.47
C ARG A 136 12.09 -7.15 13.00
N ARG A 137 12.76 -6.39 12.11
CA ARG A 137 12.86 -6.70 10.68
C ARG A 137 13.64 -7.98 10.42
N PHE A 138 14.75 -8.19 11.13
CA PHE A 138 15.53 -9.42 11.04
C PHE A 138 14.73 -10.64 11.51
N LEU A 139 14.05 -10.54 12.66
CA LEU A 139 13.24 -11.63 13.19
C LEU A 139 12.07 -11.96 12.25
N ALA A 140 11.40 -10.94 11.69
CA ALA A 140 10.38 -11.13 10.67
C ALA A 140 10.93 -11.88 9.44
N ALA A 141 12.13 -11.53 8.97
CA ALA A 141 12.77 -12.21 7.84
C ALA A 141 13.09 -13.68 8.16
N MET A 142 13.50 -14.00 9.39
CA MET A 142 13.72 -15.39 9.81
C MET A 142 12.41 -16.18 9.82
N ILE A 143 11.32 -15.59 10.32
CA ILE A 143 10.00 -16.22 10.31
C ILE A 143 9.55 -16.47 8.86
N ASP A 144 9.70 -15.46 7.99
CA ASP A 144 9.38 -15.61 6.56
C ASP A 144 10.23 -16.71 5.90
N MET A 145 11.51 -16.86 6.26
CA MET A 145 12.37 -17.93 5.76
C MET A 145 11.89 -19.32 6.19
N VAL A 146 11.44 -19.47 7.43
CA VAL A 146 10.89 -20.74 7.93
C VAL A 146 9.57 -21.07 7.25
N ILE A 147 8.65 -20.10 7.15
CA ILE A 147 7.35 -20.29 6.48
C ILE A 147 7.54 -20.66 5.02
N PHE A 148 8.38 -19.91 4.30
CA PHE A 148 8.65 -20.16 2.89
C PHE A 148 9.35 -21.51 2.68
N GLY A 149 10.32 -21.85 3.54
CA GLY A 149 11.01 -23.13 3.52
C GLY A 149 10.06 -24.30 3.72
N ALA A 150 9.21 -24.26 4.75
CA ALA A 150 8.22 -25.30 5.02
C ALA A 150 7.23 -25.47 3.86
N MET A 151 6.70 -24.37 3.32
CA MET A 151 5.82 -24.39 2.14
C MET A 151 6.51 -25.01 0.93
N SER A 152 7.77 -24.65 0.70
CA SER A 152 8.56 -25.15 -0.43
C SER A 152 8.89 -26.63 -0.29
N THR A 153 9.18 -27.12 0.92
CA THR A 153 9.38 -28.54 1.20
C THR A 153 8.11 -29.34 0.93
N VAL A 154 6.96 -28.88 1.44
CA VAL A 154 5.68 -29.56 1.21
C VAL A 154 5.36 -29.70 -0.28
N LEU A 155 5.67 -28.67 -1.08
CA LEU A 155 5.47 -28.70 -2.53
C LEU A 155 6.51 -29.56 -3.26
N ALA A 156 7.74 -29.66 -2.76
CA ALA A 156 8.81 -30.45 -3.38
C ALA A 156 8.71 -31.95 -3.07
N VAL A 157 8.15 -32.34 -1.92
CA VAL A 157 8.10 -33.75 -1.47
C VAL A 157 7.46 -34.70 -2.50
N PRO A 158 6.27 -34.43 -3.05
CA PRO A 158 5.66 -35.34 -4.03
C PRO A 158 6.55 -35.55 -5.26
N LEU A 159 7.16 -34.47 -5.74
CA LEU A 159 8.03 -34.47 -6.91
C LEU A 159 9.30 -35.32 -6.69
N VAL A 160 9.80 -35.37 -5.45
CA VAL A 160 10.97 -36.17 -5.06
C VAL A 160 10.60 -37.63 -4.80
N LEU A 161 9.42 -37.90 -4.22
CA LEU A 161 8.97 -39.26 -3.90
C LEU A 161 8.64 -40.09 -5.15
N ASP A 162 8.18 -39.45 -6.22
CA ASP A 162 7.88 -40.10 -7.50
C ASP A 162 9.12 -40.28 -8.40
N PHE A 163 10.28 -39.77 -8.00
CA PHE A 163 11.52 -39.84 -8.78
C PHE A 163 12.38 -41.06 -8.42
N PRO A 164 13.17 -41.62 -9.37
CA PRO A 164 14.11 -42.69 -9.08
C PRO A 164 15.00 -42.34 -7.89
N LYS A 165 15.29 -43.30 -7.02
CA LYS A 165 16.18 -43.06 -5.87
C LYS A 165 17.53 -42.58 -6.39
N LEU A 166 18.03 -41.49 -5.81
CA LEU A 166 19.37 -40.97 -6.11
C LEU A 166 20.40 -42.11 -6.04
N PRO A 167 21.28 -42.27 -7.04
CA PRO A 167 22.38 -43.22 -6.98
C PRO A 167 23.44 -42.68 -6.01
N VAL A 168 23.16 -42.71 -4.72
CA VAL A 168 24.09 -42.29 -3.67
C VAL A 168 25.01 -43.46 -3.35
N SER A 169 25.88 -43.80 -4.30
CA SER A 169 26.95 -44.78 -4.07
C SER A 169 28.30 -44.10 -4.31
N GLY A 170 29.02 -43.80 -3.23
CA GLY A 170 30.38 -43.23 -3.31
C GLY A 170 30.52 -41.85 -2.72
N SER A 171 31.52 -41.09 -3.19
CA SER A 171 31.83 -39.75 -2.68
C SER A 171 30.82 -38.70 -3.18
N LEU A 172 30.82 -37.51 -2.56
CA LEU A 172 30.01 -36.37 -3.01
C LEU A 172 30.29 -35.98 -4.47
N LEU A 173 31.55 -36.08 -4.91
CA LEU A 173 31.95 -35.79 -6.29
C LEU A 173 31.35 -36.79 -7.29
N ASP A 174 31.34 -38.08 -6.95
CA ASP A 174 30.76 -39.12 -7.82
C ASP A 174 29.23 -38.98 -7.92
N SER A 175 28.60 -38.61 -6.81
CA SER A 175 27.16 -38.34 -6.75
C SER A 175 26.80 -37.08 -7.56
N LEU A 176 27.62 -36.03 -7.52
CA LEU A 176 27.40 -34.82 -8.32
C LEU A 176 27.62 -35.08 -9.82
N ALA A 177 28.65 -35.85 -10.18
CA ALA A 177 28.94 -36.20 -11.56
C ALA A 177 27.79 -37.01 -12.18
N THR A 178 27.26 -38.00 -11.45
CA THR A 178 26.12 -38.82 -11.89
C THR A 178 24.84 -38.01 -12.04
N VAL A 179 24.52 -37.14 -11.08
CA VAL A 179 23.35 -36.23 -11.15
C VAL A 179 23.48 -35.22 -12.29
N SER A 180 24.69 -34.72 -12.56
CA SER A 180 24.93 -33.74 -13.63
C SER A 180 24.94 -34.34 -15.04
N GLY A 181 25.20 -35.65 -15.17
CA GLY A 181 25.20 -36.35 -16.45
C GLY A 181 23.84 -36.85 -16.90
N ASP A 182 22.87 -36.93 -15.97
CA ASP A 182 21.53 -37.43 -16.25
C ASP A 182 20.54 -36.29 -16.53
N HIS A 183 19.98 -36.29 -17.75
CA HIS A 183 18.98 -35.32 -18.17
C HIS A 183 17.75 -35.29 -17.25
N ALA A 184 17.30 -36.43 -16.71
CA ALA A 184 16.13 -36.48 -15.83
C ALA A 184 16.37 -35.73 -14.51
N TRP A 185 17.55 -35.92 -13.91
CA TRP A 185 17.95 -35.22 -12.70
C TRP A 185 18.15 -33.71 -12.93
N MET A 186 18.76 -33.35 -14.05
CA MET A 186 18.89 -31.95 -14.45
C MET A 186 17.51 -31.30 -14.63
N HIS A 187 16.60 -31.93 -15.37
CA HIS A 187 15.24 -31.43 -15.58
C HIS A 187 14.49 -31.25 -14.27
N LEU A 188 14.54 -32.24 -13.37
CA LEU A 188 13.94 -32.15 -12.03
C LEU A 188 14.49 -30.96 -11.24
N LEU A 189 15.82 -30.80 -11.23
CA LEU A 189 16.48 -29.70 -10.54
C LEU A 189 16.03 -28.34 -11.10
N PHE A 190 16.04 -28.17 -12.42
CA PHE A 190 15.64 -26.91 -13.06
C PHE A 190 14.16 -26.58 -12.84
N VAL A 191 13.27 -27.57 -12.94
CA VAL A 191 11.83 -27.37 -12.69
C VAL A 191 11.59 -26.99 -11.23
N THR A 192 12.22 -27.71 -10.29
CA THR A 192 12.09 -27.42 -8.85
C THR A 192 12.60 -26.03 -8.51
N LEU A 193 13.80 -25.67 -9.01
CA LEU A 193 14.37 -24.33 -8.82
C LEU A 193 13.48 -23.24 -9.45
N GLY A 194 12.97 -23.48 -10.65
CA GLY A 194 12.06 -22.55 -11.33
C GLY A 194 10.77 -22.31 -10.53
N VAL A 195 10.15 -23.38 -10.04
CA VAL A 195 8.97 -23.29 -9.16
C VAL A 195 9.28 -22.51 -7.89
N TRP A 196 10.42 -22.77 -7.25
CA TRP A 196 10.84 -22.04 -6.05
C TRP A 196 11.05 -20.55 -6.31
N VAL A 197 11.68 -20.19 -7.42
CA VAL A 197 11.85 -18.78 -7.81
C VAL A 197 10.47 -18.12 -8.03
N VAL A 198 9.56 -18.77 -8.74
CA VAL A 198 8.21 -18.24 -8.96
C VAL A 198 7.44 -18.07 -7.65
N LEU A 199 7.48 -19.07 -6.77
CA LEU A 199 6.84 -19.00 -5.45
C LEU A 199 7.43 -17.86 -4.61
N TRP A 200 8.75 -17.69 -4.63
CA TRP A 200 9.43 -16.59 -3.94
C TRP A 200 8.93 -15.24 -4.46
N LEU A 201 8.91 -15.06 -5.79
CA LEU A 201 8.42 -13.85 -6.42
C LEU A 201 6.97 -13.55 -5.99
N LEU A 202 6.09 -14.54 -6.07
CA LEU A 202 4.67 -14.39 -5.70
C LEU A 202 4.49 -14.09 -4.21
N TYR A 203 5.17 -14.81 -3.33
CA TYR A 203 5.07 -14.65 -1.88
C TYR A 203 5.37 -13.20 -1.45
N PHE A 204 6.52 -12.67 -1.89
CA PHE A 204 6.93 -11.31 -1.51
C PHE A 204 6.15 -10.23 -2.25
N THR A 205 5.84 -10.40 -3.54
CA THR A 205 5.09 -9.38 -4.30
C THR A 205 3.65 -9.27 -3.87
N ILE A 206 2.97 -10.38 -3.58
CA ILE A 206 1.60 -10.36 -3.05
C ILE A 206 1.62 -9.87 -1.61
N GLY A 207 2.54 -10.38 -0.77
CA GLY A 207 2.70 -9.96 0.62
C GLY A 207 2.89 -8.45 0.76
N TRP A 208 3.87 -7.87 0.06
CA TRP A 208 4.10 -6.42 0.10
C TRP A 208 3.06 -5.63 -0.70
N GLY A 209 2.70 -6.10 -1.89
CA GLY A 209 1.93 -5.33 -2.86
C GLY A 209 0.43 -5.29 -2.61
N MET A 210 -0.15 -6.35 -2.06
CA MET A 210 -1.59 -6.47 -1.81
C MET A 210 -1.92 -6.50 -0.31
N LEU A 211 -1.12 -7.23 0.47
CA LEU A 211 -1.34 -7.39 1.92
C LEU A 211 -0.55 -6.35 2.75
N GLY A 212 0.37 -5.63 2.12
CA GLY A 212 1.28 -4.66 2.75
C GLY A 212 2.12 -5.20 3.90
N ALA A 213 2.27 -6.51 4.02
CA ALA A 213 3.20 -7.19 4.92
C ALA A 213 3.32 -8.65 4.45
N THR A 214 4.52 -9.21 4.54
CA THR A 214 4.67 -10.67 4.50
C THR A 214 4.13 -11.30 5.80
N PRO A 215 3.76 -12.58 5.81
CA PRO A 215 3.35 -13.29 7.02
C PRO A 215 4.27 -13.08 8.23
N GLY A 216 5.59 -13.18 8.06
CA GLY A 216 6.57 -12.94 9.12
C GLY A 216 6.58 -11.49 9.61
N GLN A 217 6.43 -10.53 8.70
CA GLN A 217 6.25 -9.12 9.06
C GLN A 217 4.94 -8.90 9.84
N ALA A 218 3.84 -9.50 9.39
CA ALA A 218 2.54 -9.39 10.03
C ALA A 218 2.56 -9.94 11.47
N ILE A 219 3.22 -11.09 11.69
CA ILE A 219 3.41 -11.69 13.02
C ILE A 219 4.20 -10.74 13.93
N MET A 220 5.22 -10.07 13.39
CA MET A 220 6.04 -9.10 14.12
C MET A 220 5.37 -7.72 14.29
N GLY A 221 4.11 -7.56 13.85
CA GLY A 221 3.39 -6.29 13.89
C GLY A 221 3.98 -5.24 12.94
N LEU A 222 4.76 -5.66 11.95
CA LEU A 222 5.35 -4.79 10.93
C LEU A 222 4.40 -4.67 9.74
N ARG A 223 4.32 -3.45 9.20
CA ARG A 223 3.56 -3.16 7.99
C ARG A 223 4.38 -2.25 7.09
N LEU A 224 4.31 -2.52 5.81
CA LEU A 224 4.96 -1.77 4.76
C LEU A 224 4.06 -0.66 4.28
N ILE A 225 4.57 0.57 4.34
CA ILE A 225 3.80 1.76 4.01
C ILE A 225 4.60 2.62 3.02
N ASP A 226 3.91 3.21 2.06
CA ASP A 226 4.51 4.16 1.12
C ASP A 226 5.01 5.44 1.83
N HIS A 227 5.95 6.18 1.22
CA HIS A 227 6.39 7.50 1.70
C HIS A 227 5.22 8.47 1.94
N LYS A 228 4.12 8.32 1.19
CA LYS A 228 2.88 9.09 1.35
C LYS A 228 1.89 8.50 2.38
N GLN A 229 2.32 7.61 3.27
CA GLN A 229 1.45 6.89 4.21
C GLN A 229 0.35 6.05 3.56
N ARG A 230 0.58 5.56 2.34
CA ARG A 230 -0.42 4.78 1.60
C ARG A 230 -0.23 3.28 1.79
N TYR A 231 -1.36 2.58 1.92
CA TYR A 231 -1.45 1.13 2.02
C TYR A 231 -2.67 0.62 1.21
N PRO A 232 -2.55 -0.53 0.51
CA PRO A 232 -1.32 -1.25 0.17
C PRO A 232 -0.53 -0.52 -0.95
N ILE A 233 0.76 -0.84 -1.11
CA ILE A 233 1.67 -0.12 -2.02
C ILE A 233 1.48 -0.47 -3.51
N GLY A 234 0.78 -1.56 -3.82
CA GLY A 234 0.54 -2.06 -5.18
C GLY A 234 1.66 -2.96 -5.71
N LEU A 235 1.31 -3.86 -6.64
CA LEU A 235 2.20 -4.90 -7.20
C LEU A 235 3.43 -4.32 -7.90
N ALA A 236 3.27 -3.23 -8.68
CA ALA A 236 4.38 -2.63 -9.42
C ALA A 236 5.52 -2.16 -8.51
N ARG A 237 5.17 -1.56 -7.36
CA ARG A 237 6.16 -1.09 -6.38
C ARG A 237 6.74 -2.22 -5.55
N ALA A 238 5.94 -3.24 -5.24
CA ALA A 238 6.44 -4.44 -4.59
C ALA A 238 7.45 -5.19 -5.46
N LEU A 239 7.21 -5.29 -6.77
CA LEU A 239 8.15 -5.84 -7.75
C LEU A 239 9.44 -5.03 -7.82
N LEU A 240 9.36 -3.70 -7.92
CA LEU A 240 10.54 -2.83 -7.91
C LEU A 240 11.36 -3.02 -6.62
N ARG A 241 10.68 -3.13 -5.48
CA ARG A 241 11.29 -3.39 -4.18
C ARG A 241 12.00 -4.75 -4.15
N LEU A 242 11.41 -5.77 -4.76
CA LEU A 242 11.99 -7.11 -4.85
C LEU A 242 13.23 -7.14 -5.76
N VAL A 243 13.19 -6.46 -6.92
CA VAL A 243 14.36 -6.32 -7.80
C VAL A 243 15.49 -5.59 -7.06
N ALA A 244 15.17 -4.48 -6.40
CA ALA A 244 16.14 -3.74 -5.59
C ALA A 244 16.72 -4.58 -4.44
N TYR A 245 15.90 -5.44 -3.84
CA TYR A 245 16.35 -6.40 -2.83
C TYR A 245 17.34 -7.41 -3.42
N SER A 246 17.00 -8.06 -4.53
CA SER A 246 17.86 -9.05 -5.20
C SER A 246 19.20 -8.46 -5.63
N VAL A 247 19.20 -7.24 -6.20
CA VAL A 247 20.42 -6.54 -6.60
C VAL A 247 21.24 -6.11 -5.37
N GLY A 248 20.57 -5.61 -4.32
CA GLY A 248 21.23 -5.15 -3.09
C GLY A 248 21.74 -6.26 -2.16
N SER A 249 21.27 -7.51 -2.33
CA SER A 249 21.73 -8.67 -1.57
C SER A 249 22.97 -9.34 -2.17
N LEU A 250 23.23 -9.17 -3.47
CA LEU A 250 24.36 -9.79 -4.18
C LEU A 250 25.75 -9.35 -3.64
N PRO A 251 25.99 -8.08 -3.27
CA PRO A 251 27.23 -7.69 -2.62
C PRO A 251 27.09 -7.76 -1.08
N LEU A 252 27.28 -8.94 -0.50
CA LEU A 252 27.52 -9.16 0.95
C LEU A 252 26.50 -8.50 1.92
N MET A 253 25.20 -8.55 1.62
CA MET A 253 24.17 -7.93 2.48
C MET A 253 24.38 -6.42 2.75
N ALA A 254 25.21 -5.71 1.97
CA ALA A 254 25.56 -4.30 2.21
C ALA A 254 24.33 -3.38 2.21
N GLY A 255 23.32 -3.70 1.40
CA GLY A 255 22.04 -2.98 1.37
C GLY A 255 21.22 -3.09 2.67
N HIS A 256 21.46 -4.12 3.49
CA HIS A 256 20.85 -4.32 4.82
C HIS A 256 21.68 -3.69 5.94
N LEU A 257 23.01 -3.71 5.82
CA LEU A 257 23.93 -3.12 6.81
C LEU A 257 23.82 -1.59 6.89
N LEU A 258 23.42 -0.93 5.80
CA LEU A 258 23.15 0.52 5.78
C LEU A 258 22.11 0.97 6.83
N VAL A 259 21.23 0.08 7.30
CA VAL A 259 20.24 0.37 8.34
C VAL A 259 20.90 0.59 9.71
N ILE A 260 22.05 -0.02 9.98
CA ILE A 260 22.68 -0.04 11.32
C ILE A 260 23.30 1.33 11.66
N GLY A 261 23.79 2.07 10.67
CA GLY A 261 24.45 3.36 10.87
C GLY A 261 23.58 4.60 10.66
N ARG A 262 22.34 4.45 10.18
CA ARG A 262 21.48 5.59 9.79
C ARG A 262 20.35 5.86 10.77
N SER A 263 20.15 7.14 11.06
CA SER A 263 19.07 7.64 11.93
C SER A 263 17.66 7.37 11.38
N ASP A 264 17.52 7.24 10.05
CA ASP A 264 16.24 6.95 9.38
C ASP A 264 15.86 5.46 9.35
N LYS A 265 16.78 4.56 9.76
CA LYS A 265 16.61 3.10 9.77
C LYS A 265 16.10 2.53 8.44
N ARG A 266 16.38 3.15 7.29
CA ARG A 266 15.92 2.67 5.98
C ARG A 266 16.97 1.79 5.30
N ALA A 267 16.54 0.69 4.69
CA ALA A 267 17.41 -0.13 3.86
C ALA A 267 17.51 0.43 2.44
N LEU A 268 18.52 0.01 1.66
CA LEU A 268 18.70 0.48 0.27
C LEU A 268 17.45 0.22 -0.59
N HIS A 269 16.81 -0.93 -0.42
CA HIS A 269 15.58 -1.30 -1.13
C HIS A 269 14.37 -0.46 -0.70
N ASP A 270 14.35 0.04 0.54
CA ASP A 270 13.31 0.97 1.00
C ASP A 270 13.45 2.35 0.34
N MET A 271 14.68 2.79 0.11
CA MET A 271 14.96 4.06 -0.57
C MET A 271 14.58 4.01 -2.04
N LEU A 272 15.00 2.95 -2.76
CA LEU A 272 14.68 2.77 -4.18
C LEU A 272 13.18 2.58 -4.42
N ALA A 273 12.48 1.93 -3.49
CA ALA A 273 11.03 1.75 -3.58
C ALA A 273 10.22 2.92 -3.00
N GLY A 274 10.86 3.88 -2.30
CA GLY A 274 10.18 4.96 -1.59
C GLY A 274 9.26 4.46 -0.47
N THR A 275 9.64 3.37 0.21
CA THR A 275 8.86 2.72 1.28
C THR A 275 9.49 2.93 2.66
N ARG A 276 8.72 2.68 3.72
CA ARG A 276 9.20 2.69 5.12
C ARG A 276 8.51 1.64 5.99
#